data_AF-D4U0Z8-F1
#
_entry.id   AF-D4U0Z8-F1
#
_cell.length_a   1.000
_cell.length_b   1.000
_cell.length_c   1.000
_cell.angle_alpha   90.00
_cell.angle_beta   90.00
_cell.angle_gamma   90.00
#
_symmetry.space_group_name_H-M   'P 1'
#
loop_
_entity.id
_entity.type
_entity.pdbx_description
1 polymer ?
#
loop_
_entity_poly.entity_id
_entity_poly.type
_entity_poly.pdbx_seq_one_letter_code
_entity_poly.pdbx_strand_id
1 'polypeptide(L)'
;MEKGGQSLTDSSQAISRLIDAQKAEYWSEEAGFQAMRRSLIAYLRTEKDAVSNQKVRFQKFDGDVDTAASAFEAAEQGNTDELARILASMDPQPAGTPSSPATQAPSQIAGGGPASSGNANGATTSGSGGSGSGAGTSPTQNAPSEV
;
A
#
# COMPACT_ATOMS: atom_id res chain seq x y z
N MET A 1 -8.02 14.24 -11.20
CA MET A 1 -8.11 14.92 -9.89
C MET A 1 -7.94 16.45 -9.95
N GLU A 2 -7.58 16.99 -11.11
CA GLU A 2 -7.33 18.42 -11.36
C GLU A 2 -8.38 19.40 -10.81
N LYS A 3 -9.68 19.14 -11.03
CA LYS A 3 -10.77 20.01 -10.51
C LYS A 3 -10.77 20.13 -8.98
N GLY A 4 -10.43 19.06 -8.26
CA GLY A 4 -10.34 19.06 -6.80
C GLY A 4 -9.16 19.89 -6.30
N GLY A 5 -7.99 19.73 -6.92
CA GLY A 5 -6.79 20.52 -6.61
C GLY A 5 -6.97 22.01 -6.92
N GLN A 6 -7.68 22.34 -8.00
CA GLN A 6 -8.02 23.72 -8.34
C GLN A 6 -8.96 24.33 -7.30
N SER A 7 -10.02 23.63 -6.91
CA SER A 7 -10.95 24.10 -5.87
C SER A 7 -10.27 24.41 -4.53
N LEU A 8 -9.31 23.57 -4.09
CA LEU A 8 -8.52 23.83 -2.88
C LEU A 8 -7.63 25.08 -3.03
N THR A 9 -7.07 25.28 -4.22
CA THR A 9 -6.27 26.48 -4.52
C THR A 9 -7.14 27.74 -4.44
N ASP A 10 -8.29 27.72 -5.13
CA ASP A 10 -9.23 28.83 -5.16
C ASP A 10 -9.74 29.17 -3.75
N SER A 11 -10.03 28.14 -2.95
CA SER A 11 -10.45 28.28 -1.55
C SER A 11 -9.38 28.97 -0.69
N SER A 12 -8.12 28.54 -0.78
CA SER A 12 -7.02 29.16 -0.04
C SER A 12 -6.78 30.64 -0.44
N GLN A 13 -7.02 30.96 -1.72
CA GLN A 13 -6.93 32.33 -2.22
C GLN A 13 -8.11 33.18 -1.75
N ALA A 14 -9.32 32.62 -1.75
CA ALA A 14 -10.51 33.28 -1.22
C ALA A 14 -10.34 33.62 0.27
N ILE A 15 -9.84 32.69 1.08
CA ILE A 15 -9.56 32.94 2.50
C ILE A 15 -8.50 34.04 2.67
N SER A 16 -7.46 34.05 1.83
CA SER A 16 -6.45 35.13 1.85
C SER A 16 -7.09 36.49 1.59
N ARG A 17 -7.99 36.60 0.61
CA ARG A 17 -8.75 37.83 0.34
C ARG A 17 -9.64 38.24 1.51
N LEU A 18 -10.25 37.27 2.21
CA LEU A 18 -11.05 37.53 3.41
C LEU A 18 -10.19 38.09 4.55
N ILE A 19 -8.98 37.57 4.74
CA ILE A 19 -8.00 38.10 5.71
C ILE A 19 -7.64 39.55 5.34
N ASP A 20 -7.31 39.80 4.07
CA ASP A 20 -6.93 41.13 3.59
C ASP A 20 -8.08 42.15 3.71
N ALA A 21 -9.33 41.68 3.63
CA ALA A 21 -10.52 42.50 3.85
C ALA A 21 -10.71 42.91 5.32
N GLN A 22 -10.07 42.25 6.29
CA GLN A 22 -10.14 42.61 7.71
C GLN A 22 -9.19 43.78 8.05
N LYS A 23 -9.30 44.89 7.32
CA LYS A 23 -8.53 46.11 7.57
C LYS A 23 -9.02 46.83 8.83
N ALA A 24 -8.10 47.49 9.55
CA ALA A 24 -8.41 48.16 10.81
C ALA A 24 -9.47 49.26 10.62
N GLU A 25 -9.37 50.00 9.52
CA GLU A 25 -10.23 51.12 9.15
C GLU A 25 -11.72 50.78 8.99
N TYR A 26 -12.06 49.49 8.82
CA TYR A 26 -13.45 49.03 8.71
C TYR A 26 -14.05 48.58 10.04
N TRP A 27 -13.26 48.60 11.12
CA TRP A 27 -13.65 48.15 12.44
C TRP A 27 -13.64 49.32 13.42
N SER A 28 -14.53 49.29 14.42
CA SER A 28 -14.49 50.25 15.53
C SER A 28 -13.15 50.17 16.26
N GLU A 29 -12.64 51.32 16.70
CA GLU A 29 -11.42 51.43 17.52
C GLU A 29 -11.59 50.90 18.94
N GLU A 30 -12.83 50.62 19.36
CA GLU A 30 -13.11 50.07 20.67
C GLU A 30 -12.48 48.68 20.84
N ALA A 31 -11.89 48.45 22.02
CA ALA A 31 -11.03 47.31 22.29
C ALA A 31 -11.69 45.95 22.00
N GLY A 32 -13.00 45.84 22.25
CA GLY A 32 -13.79 44.64 21.97
C GLY A 32 -13.86 44.30 20.47
N PHE A 33 -14.10 45.30 19.62
CA PHE A 33 -14.14 45.12 18.17
C PHE A 33 -12.75 44.78 17.61
N GLN A 34 -11.71 45.43 18.12
CA GLN A 34 -10.34 45.09 17.72
C GLN A 34 -9.94 43.68 18.17
N ALA A 35 -10.41 43.22 19.34
CA ALA A 35 -10.21 41.83 19.78
C ALA A 35 -10.95 40.84 18.86
N MET A 36 -12.22 41.11 18.52
CA MET A 36 -12.98 40.29 17.59
C MET A 36 -12.31 40.21 16.21
N ARG A 37 -11.85 41.35 15.68
CA ARG A 37 -11.11 41.41 14.40
C ARG A 37 -9.87 40.52 14.44
N ARG A 38 -9.05 40.62 15.48
CA ARG A 38 -7.83 39.80 15.63
C ARG A 38 -8.18 38.31 15.71
N SER A 39 -9.23 37.95 16.45
CA SER A 39 -9.71 36.57 16.55
C SER A 39 -10.21 36.04 15.20
N LEU A 40 -10.95 36.84 14.43
CA LEU A 40 -11.42 36.45 13.10
C LEU A 40 -10.24 36.25 12.13
N ILE A 41 -9.26 37.16 12.13
CA ILE A 41 -8.05 37.01 11.31
C ILE A 41 -7.28 35.74 11.70
N ALA A 42 -7.14 35.47 13.00
CA ALA A 42 -6.47 34.26 13.48
C ALA A 42 -7.18 33.00 13.02
N TYR A 43 -8.52 32.96 13.14
CA TYR A 43 -9.34 31.85 12.63
C TYR A 43 -9.15 31.64 11.13
N LEU A 44 -9.26 32.69 10.32
CA LEU A 44 -9.09 32.60 8.87
C LEU A 44 -7.69 32.12 8.47
N ARG A 45 -6.64 32.47 9.23
CA ARG A 45 -5.28 31.95 9.00
C ARG A 45 -5.22 30.44 9.26
N THR A 46 -5.79 29.97 10.36
CA THR A 46 -5.87 28.53 10.66
C THR A 46 -6.59 27.76 9.56
N GLU A 47 -7.72 28.29 9.06
CA GLU A 47 -8.46 27.67 7.95
C GLU A 47 -7.65 27.65 6.65
N LYS A 48 -6.97 28.75 6.32
CA LYS A 48 -6.07 28.81 5.16
C LYS A 48 -4.99 27.72 5.24
N ASP A 49 -4.39 27.54 6.41
CA ASP A 49 -3.35 26.54 6.62
C ASP A 49 -3.91 25.12 6.51
N ALA A 50 -5.11 24.87 7.05
CA ALA A 50 -5.80 23.58 6.92
C ALA A 50 -6.08 23.22 5.46
N VAL A 51 -6.64 24.15 4.67
CA VAL A 51 -6.92 23.97 3.24
C VAL A 51 -5.62 23.78 2.45
N SER A 52 -4.58 24.54 2.77
CA SER A 52 -3.26 24.41 2.12
C SER A 52 -2.65 23.04 2.39
N ASN A 53 -2.74 22.54 3.62
CA ASN A 53 -2.30 21.20 3.98
C ASN A 53 -3.13 20.11 3.29
N GLN A 54 -4.43 20.32 3.12
CA GLN A 54 -5.28 19.40 2.35
C GLN A 54 -4.88 19.35 0.88
N LYS A 55 -4.50 20.48 0.28
CA LYS A 55 -3.97 20.52 -1.09
C LYS A 55 -2.70 19.68 -1.24
N VAL A 56 -1.77 19.79 -0.30
CA VAL A 56 -0.53 18.97 -0.30
C VAL A 56 -0.86 17.49 -0.22
N ARG A 57 -1.75 17.08 0.70
CA ARG A 57 -2.18 15.67 0.81
C ARG A 57 -2.88 15.17 -0.45
N PHE A 58 -3.72 16.02 -1.06
CA PHE A 58 -4.43 15.68 -2.30
C PHE A 58 -3.47 15.45 -3.47
N GLN A 59 -2.45 16.29 -3.62
CA GLN A 59 -1.40 16.11 -4.63
C GLN A 59 -0.58 14.84 -4.41
N LYS A 60 -0.25 14.52 -3.15
CA LYS A 60 0.42 13.26 -2.82
C LYS A 60 -0.45 12.07 -3.20
N PHE A 61 -1.73 12.10 -2.84
CA PHE A 61 -2.67 11.04 -3.16
C PHE A 61 -2.79 10.82 -4.68
N ASP A 62 -2.80 11.90 -5.48
CA ASP A 62 -2.78 11.83 -6.95
C ASP A 62 -1.55 11.08 -7.47
N GLY A 63 -0.36 11.46 -7.00
CA GLY A 63 0.88 10.75 -7.37
C GLY A 63 0.95 9.30 -6.87
N ASP A 64 0.39 9.03 -5.69
CA ASP A 64 0.30 7.65 -5.16
C ASP A 64 -0.62 6.78 -6.04
N VAL A 65 -1.73 7.34 -6.56
CA VAL A 65 -2.63 6.65 -7.50
C VAL A 65 -1.93 6.36 -8.82
N ASP A 66 -1.21 7.33 -9.39
CA ASP A 66 -0.45 7.13 -10.63
C ASP A 66 0.63 6.05 -10.46
N THR A 67 1.32 6.06 -9.32
CA THR A 67 2.34 5.05 -8.97
C THR A 67 1.70 3.67 -8.85
N ALA A 68 0.55 3.57 -8.19
CA ALA A 68 -0.16 2.31 -8.04
C ALA A 68 -0.63 1.77 -9.41
N ALA A 69 -1.19 2.63 -10.26
CA ALA A 69 -1.61 2.24 -11.61
C ALA A 69 -0.44 1.70 -12.44
N SER A 70 0.70 2.40 -12.42
CA SER A 70 1.91 1.98 -13.12
C SER A 70 2.45 0.63 -12.61
N ALA A 71 2.40 0.40 -11.29
CA ALA A 71 2.82 -0.87 -10.70
C ALA A 71 1.88 -2.03 -11.09
N PHE A 72 0.58 -1.78 -11.17
CA PHE A 72 -0.39 -2.76 -11.65
C PHE A 72 -0.16 -3.12 -13.11
N GLU A 73 0.06 -2.14 -13.98
CA GLU A 73 0.35 -2.37 -15.41
C GLU A 73 1.64 -3.19 -15.59
N ALA A 74 2.70 -2.87 -14.84
CA ALA A 74 3.94 -3.64 -14.87
C ALA A 74 3.76 -5.09 -14.39
N ALA A 75 2.92 -5.31 -13.36
CA ALA A 75 2.60 -6.64 -12.87
C ALA A 75 1.77 -7.45 -13.88
N GLU A 76 0.81 -6.81 -14.58
CA GLU A 76 0.02 -7.44 -15.64
C GLU A 76 0.90 -7.86 -16.83
N GLN A 77 1.82 -6.99 -17.25
CA GLN A 77 2.78 -7.31 -18.30
C GLN A 77 3.71 -8.47 -17.88
N GLY A 78 4.26 -8.41 -16.66
CA GLY A 78 5.10 -9.48 -16.13
C GLY A 78 4.39 -10.83 -16.05
N ASN A 79 3.11 -10.84 -15.66
CA ASN A 79 2.29 -12.05 -15.68
C ASN A 79 2.06 -12.57 -17.11
N THR A 80 1.83 -11.68 -18.07
CA THR A 80 1.66 -12.04 -19.48
C THR A 80 2.94 -12.67 -20.05
N ASP A 81 4.10 -12.07 -19.75
CA ASP A 81 5.41 -12.58 -20.19
C ASP A 81 5.70 -13.97 -19.59
N GLU A 82 5.39 -14.17 -18.30
CA GLU A 82 5.59 -15.46 -17.66
C GLU A 82 4.62 -16.53 -18.20
N LEU A 83 3.35 -16.19 -18.43
CA LEU A 83 2.40 -17.11 -19.07
C LEU A 83 2.84 -17.50 -20.49
N ALA A 84 3.38 -16.56 -21.26
CA ALA A 84 3.93 -16.83 -22.59
C ALA A 84 5.15 -17.78 -22.51
N ARG A 85 6.02 -17.58 -21.52
CA ARG A 85 7.17 -18.46 -21.26
C ARG A 85 6.74 -19.86 -20.86
N ILE A 86 5.75 -20.00 -19.99
CA ILE A 86 5.17 -21.29 -19.60
C ILE A 86 4.60 -21.99 -20.84
N LEU A 87 3.82 -21.29 -21.67
CA LEU A 87 3.24 -21.88 -22.88
C LEU A 87 4.32 -22.34 -23.87
N ALA A 88 5.38 -21.55 -24.08
CA ALA A 88 6.50 -21.92 -24.93
C ALA A 88 7.26 -23.15 -24.40
N SER A 89 7.32 -23.35 -23.09
CA SER A 89 7.95 -24.54 -22.48
C SER A 89 7.11 -25.82 -22.65
N MET A 90 5.80 -25.70 -22.91
CA MET A 90 4.89 -26.81 -23.13
C MET A 90 4.84 -27.27 -24.59
N ASP A 91 5.35 -26.47 -25.54
CA ASP A 91 5.33 -26.83 -26.96
C ASP A 91 6.22 -28.08 -27.20
N PRO A 92 5.64 -29.22 -27.64
CA PRO A 92 6.41 -30.43 -27.84
C PRO A 92 7.41 -30.23 -28.98
N GLN A 93 8.70 -30.34 -28.66
CA GLN A 93 9.78 -30.44 -29.65
C GLN A 93 9.39 -31.44 -30.76
N PRO A 94 9.62 -31.13 -32.05
CA PRO A 94 9.37 -32.08 -33.13
C PRO A 94 10.07 -33.40 -32.82
N ALA A 95 9.35 -34.51 -32.97
CA ALA A 95 9.87 -35.86 -32.77
C ALA A 95 11.07 -36.11 -33.70
N GLY A 96 12.28 -35.83 -33.20
CA GLY A 96 13.54 -35.98 -33.92
C GLY A 96 14.52 -36.83 -33.11
N THR A 97 14.41 -38.15 -33.28
CA THR A 97 15.36 -39.22 -32.89
C THR A 97 15.63 -39.50 -31.39
N PRO A 98 15.51 -40.76 -30.92
CA PRO A 98 15.84 -41.13 -29.55
C PRO A 98 17.36 -41.27 -29.37
N SER A 99 17.94 -40.55 -28.42
CA SER A 99 19.26 -40.87 -27.85
C SER A 99 19.06 -41.49 -26.47
N SER A 100 19.58 -42.71 -26.29
CA SER A 100 19.35 -43.63 -25.16
C SER A 100 19.67 -43.06 -23.76
N PRO A 101 19.00 -43.56 -22.69
CA PRO A 101 19.28 -43.16 -21.32
C PRO A 101 20.45 -43.95 -20.72
N ALA A 102 21.50 -43.26 -20.27
CA ALA A 102 22.54 -43.84 -19.43
C ALA A 102 22.14 -43.72 -17.95
N THR A 103 21.92 -44.86 -17.32
CA THR A 103 21.58 -45.06 -15.90
C THR A 103 22.75 -44.67 -15.00
N GLN A 104 22.55 -43.82 -13.99
CA GLN A 104 23.38 -43.78 -12.79
C GLN A 104 22.50 -43.90 -11.54
N ALA A 105 22.82 -44.89 -10.71
CA ALA A 105 22.05 -45.36 -9.57
C ALA A 105 22.30 -44.51 -8.29
N PRO A 106 21.29 -44.27 -7.43
CA PRO A 106 21.51 -43.73 -6.09
C PRO A 106 21.95 -44.84 -5.11
N SER A 107 23.00 -44.57 -4.32
CA SER A 107 23.55 -45.48 -3.31
C SER A 107 22.64 -45.69 -2.08
N GLN A 108 22.40 -46.97 -1.80
CA GLN A 108 22.02 -47.71 -0.58
C GLN A 108 21.52 -46.99 0.69
N ILE A 109 20.37 -47.47 1.16
CA ILE A 109 19.77 -47.38 2.50
C ILE A 109 20.50 -48.30 3.48
N ALA A 110 20.81 -47.83 4.70
CA ALA A 110 21.26 -48.67 5.81
C ALA A 110 20.36 -48.47 7.06
N GLY A 111 19.65 -49.56 7.42
CA GLY A 111 19.15 -49.97 8.76
C GLY A 111 18.34 -48.97 9.59
N GLY A 112 17.15 -49.25 10.12
CA GLY A 112 16.51 -50.52 10.43
C GLY A 112 15.99 -50.47 11.88
N GLY A 113 14.68 -50.61 12.08
CA GLY A 113 14.09 -51.12 13.33
C GLY A 113 13.07 -50.22 14.05
N PRO A 114 12.05 -50.80 14.73
CA PRO A 114 10.68 -50.26 14.70
C PRO A 114 10.04 -49.95 16.08
N ALA A 115 8.90 -49.24 15.98
CA ALA A 115 7.69 -49.29 16.82
C ALA A 115 7.62 -48.63 18.22
N SER A 116 6.66 -47.68 18.28
CA SER A 116 5.59 -47.53 19.28
C SER A 116 5.81 -46.82 20.64
N SER A 117 4.94 -45.81 20.82
CA SER A 117 4.32 -45.29 22.05
C SER A 117 5.15 -44.48 23.05
N GLY A 118 4.61 -43.31 23.42
CA GLY A 118 5.08 -42.53 24.56
C GLY A 118 4.52 -41.10 24.59
N ASN A 119 3.28 -40.95 25.07
CA ASN A 119 2.78 -39.67 25.59
C ASN A 119 3.59 -39.30 26.84
N ALA A 120 4.18 -38.10 26.92
CA ALA A 120 4.46 -37.43 28.20
C ALA A 120 4.90 -35.96 28.01
N ASN A 121 4.31 -35.12 28.85
CA ASN A 121 4.54 -33.69 29.09
C ASN A 121 6.00 -33.20 29.05
N GLY A 122 6.14 -31.92 28.71
CA GLY A 122 6.98 -31.03 29.53
C GLY A 122 7.86 -30.04 28.77
N ALA A 123 7.69 -28.78 29.13
CA ALA A 123 8.70 -27.71 29.15
C ALA A 123 9.17 -27.12 27.81
N THR A 124 8.60 -25.94 27.54
CA THR A 124 9.31 -24.68 27.26
C THR A 124 10.79 -24.77 26.84
N THR A 125 11.12 -24.24 25.68
CA THR A 125 12.02 -23.07 25.54
C THR A 125 12.16 -22.67 24.08
N SER A 126 12.38 -21.37 23.92
CA SER A 126 12.57 -20.58 22.70
C SER A 126 13.41 -21.25 21.62
N GLY A 127 12.91 -21.22 20.38
CA GLY A 127 13.60 -21.72 19.21
C GLY A 127 13.07 -21.08 17.94
N SER A 128 13.78 -20.03 17.52
CA SER A 128 13.84 -19.52 16.16
C SER A 128 13.79 -20.63 15.11
N GLY A 129 13.11 -20.34 13.99
CA GLY A 129 13.38 -20.97 12.71
C GLY A 129 12.18 -21.70 12.12
N GLY A 130 11.89 -21.39 10.87
CA GLY A 130 10.98 -22.21 10.10
C GLY A 130 10.31 -21.46 8.96
N SER A 131 11.08 -21.12 7.93
CA SER A 131 10.52 -21.11 6.58
C SER A 131 9.92 -22.50 6.32
N GLY A 132 8.61 -22.60 6.51
CA GLY A 132 7.80 -23.71 6.08
C GLY A 132 6.93 -23.23 4.93
N SER A 133 7.30 -23.59 3.70
CA SER A 133 6.40 -23.52 2.56
C SER A 133 5.22 -24.46 2.82
N GLY A 134 4.05 -23.90 3.06
CA GLY A 134 2.83 -24.66 3.28
C GLY A 134 1.61 -23.77 3.08
N ALA A 135 0.81 -24.11 2.07
CA ALA A 135 -0.52 -23.60 1.76
C ALA A 135 -0.64 -22.11 1.38
N GLY A 136 -1.08 -21.87 0.14
CA GLY A 136 -1.48 -20.55 -0.32
C GLY A 136 -2.58 -19.97 0.57
N THR A 137 -2.30 -18.82 1.16
CA THR A 137 -3.32 -18.00 1.81
C THR A 137 -3.89 -17.06 0.75
N SER A 138 -5.11 -17.33 0.30
CA SER A 138 -5.97 -16.32 -0.31
C SER A 138 -5.98 -15.06 0.58
N PRO A 139 -6.06 -13.84 0.03
CA PRO A 139 -6.17 -12.65 0.85
C PRO A 139 -7.43 -12.74 1.72
N THR A 140 -7.25 -12.69 3.04
CA THR A 140 -8.35 -12.63 4.00
C THR A 140 -9.09 -11.32 3.80
N GLN A 141 -10.34 -11.42 3.38
CA GLN A 141 -11.28 -10.31 3.33
C GLN A 141 -11.51 -9.84 4.78
N ASN A 142 -11.21 -8.58 5.08
CA ASN A 142 -11.49 -7.97 6.38
C ASN A 142 -12.99 -8.12 6.69
N ALA A 143 -13.33 -8.83 7.76
CA ALA A 143 -14.71 -8.87 8.25
C ALA A 143 -15.09 -7.46 8.77
N PRO A 144 -16.31 -6.97 8.50
CA PRO A 144 -16.75 -5.70 9.04
C PRO A 144 -16.82 -5.78 10.57
N SER A 145 -16.27 -4.77 11.26
CA SER A 145 -16.42 -4.64 12.70
C SER A 145 -17.90 -4.46 13.05
N GLU A 146 -18.41 -5.31 13.93
CA GLU A 146 -19.73 -5.16 14.55
C GLU A 146 -19.73 -3.89 15.44
N VAL A 147 -20.85 -3.17 15.43
CA VAL A 147 -21.09 -1.92 16.18
C VAL A 147 -21.48 -2.22 17.62
#